data_AF-A0A7V3Y243-F1
#
_entry.id   AF-A0A7V3Y243-F1
#
_cell.length_a   1.000
_cell.length_b   1.000
_cell.length_c   1.000
_cell.angle_alpha   90.00
_cell.angle_beta   90.00
_cell.angle_gamma   90.00
#
_symmetry.space_group_name_H-M   'P 1'
#
loop_
_entity.id
_entity.type
_entity.pdbx_description
1 polymer ?
#
loop_
_entity_poly.entity_id
_entity_poly.type
_entity_poly.pdbx_seq_one_letter_code
_entity_poly.pdbx_strand_id
1 'polypeptide(L)'
;MLDVILDFIAKMISYITTFINWAADILLRFMEYCVGIFRELEIPEKIIILLSIVSVIIPILPIARFYIFESWYYINNPLAVYFIGVIILIVIASIIQKPWIVIARLIAIIFYFIWIIYLPIGNLITKAKPYELAYGYYINIVVSIIYIGLCGFSLFTMRR
;
A
#
# COMPACT_ATOMS: atom_id res chain seq x y z
N MET A 1 -8.01 51.45 17.32
CA MET A 1 -7.26 50.75 16.23
C MET A 1 -6.79 49.38 16.72
N LEU A 2 -6.13 49.31 17.88
CA LEU A 2 -5.73 48.05 18.51
C LEU A 2 -6.92 47.10 18.76
N ASP A 3 -8.04 47.60 19.29
CA ASP A 3 -9.24 46.77 19.56
C ASP A 3 -9.83 46.15 18.30
N VAL A 4 -9.83 46.89 17.18
CA VAL A 4 -10.32 46.39 15.88
C VAL A 4 -9.41 45.29 15.34
N ILE A 5 -8.08 45.45 15.52
CA ILE A 5 -7.09 44.43 15.12
C ILE A 5 -7.26 43.18 16.00
N LEU A 6 -7.44 43.34 17.31
CA LEU A 6 -7.65 42.23 18.24
C LEU A 6 -8.96 41.48 17.94
N ASP A 7 -10.05 42.20 17.67
CA ASP A 7 -11.35 41.59 17.31
C ASP A 7 -11.27 40.84 15.98
N PHE A 8 -10.58 41.40 14.99
CA PHE A 8 -10.31 40.73 13.71
C PHE A 8 -9.50 39.43 13.90
N ILE A 9 -8.42 39.48 14.69
CA ILE A 9 -7.59 38.30 15.00
C ILE A 9 -8.40 37.25 15.75
N ALA A 10 -9.18 37.65 16.75
CA ALA A 10 -10.03 36.74 17.51
C ALA A 10 -11.06 36.03 16.61
N LYS A 11 -11.66 36.77 15.68
CA LYS A 11 -12.62 36.22 14.71
C LYS A 11 -11.95 35.24 13.74
N MET A 12 -10.74 35.54 13.26
CA MET A 12 -9.95 34.63 12.44
C MET A 12 -9.60 33.34 13.18
N ILE A 13 -9.16 33.43 14.43
CA ILE A 13 -8.86 32.25 15.27
C ILE A 13 -10.13 31.43 15.50
N SER A 14 -11.27 32.06 15.73
CA SER A 14 -12.56 31.39 15.87
C SER A 14 -12.91 30.59 14.61
N TYR A 15 -12.76 31.16 13.42
CA TYR A 15 -13.02 30.45 12.17
C TYR A 15 -12.07 29.27 11.96
N ILE A 16 -10.78 29.47 12.23
CA ILE A 16 -9.78 28.39 12.13
C ILE A 16 -10.12 27.25 13.08
N THR A 17 -10.41 27.56 14.35
CA THR A 17 -10.76 26.56 15.36
C THR A 17 -12.04 25.82 14.98
N THR A 18 -13.05 26.53 14.47
CA THR A 18 -14.29 25.92 13.97
C THR A 18 -14.02 24.97 12.81
N PHE A 19 -13.18 25.38 11.85
CA PHE A 19 -12.80 24.53 10.72
C PHE A 19 -12.02 23.28 11.17
N ILE A 20 -11.05 23.44 12.08
CA ILE A 20 -10.27 22.34 12.63
C ILE A 20 -11.19 21.34 13.35
N ASN A 21 -12.10 21.82 14.20
CA ASN A 21 -13.03 20.95 14.92
C ASN A 21 -13.95 20.21 13.95
N TRP A 22 -14.48 20.89 12.93
CA TRP A 22 -15.28 20.25 11.89
C TRP A 22 -14.51 19.17 11.12
N ALA A 23 -13.25 19.44 10.74
CA ALA A 23 -12.39 18.47 10.08
C ALA A 23 -12.06 17.28 10.99
N ALA A 24 -11.78 17.54 12.27
CA ALA A 24 -11.54 16.50 13.27
C ALA A 24 -12.76 15.61 13.48
N ASP A 25 -13.96 16.18 13.56
CA ASP A 25 -15.22 15.43 13.68
C ASP A 25 -15.45 14.51 12.47
N ILE A 26 -15.19 15.01 11.25
CA ILE A 26 -15.28 14.20 10.03
C ILE A 26 -14.28 13.04 10.07
N LEU A 27 -13.03 13.32 10.46
CA LEU A 27 -11.99 12.30 10.56
C LEU A 27 -12.32 11.24 11.61
N LEU A 28 -12.82 11.64 12.78
CA LEU A 28 -13.23 10.71 13.84
C LEU A 28 -14.38 9.80 13.37
N ARG A 29 -15.42 10.36 12.76
CA ARG A 29 -16.54 9.58 12.20
C ARG A 29 -16.08 8.62 11.12
N PHE A 30 -15.16 9.06 10.26
CA PHE A 30 -14.59 8.21 9.23
C PHE A 30 -13.75 7.07 9.83
N MET A 31 -12.94 7.34 10.86
CA MET A 31 -12.18 6.32 11.57
C MET A 31 -13.10 5.31 12.26
N GLU A 32 -14.13 5.75 12.96
CA GLU A 32 -15.12 4.88 13.60
C GLU A 32 -15.78 3.95 12.57
N TYR A 33 -16.15 4.48 11.40
CA TYR A 33 -16.68 3.69 10.30
C TYR A 33 -15.68 2.64 9.79
N CYS A 34 -14.42 3.03 9.53
CA CYS A 34 -13.38 2.11 9.10
C CYS A 34 -13.08 1.01 10.15
N VAL A 35 -13.04 1.38 11.43
CA VAL A 35 -12.85 0.44 12.53
C VAL A 35 -14.04 -0.52 12.66
N GLY A 36 -15.26 -0.02 12.45
CA GLY A 36 -16.47 -0.83 12.39
C GLY A 36 -16.36 -1.92 11.32
N ILE A 37 -16.09 -1.53 10.07
CA ILE A 37 -15.85 -2.48 8.97
C ILE A 37 -14.74 -3.46 9.35
N PHE A 38 -13.59 -2.96 9.79
CA PHE A 38 -12.43 -3.80 10.10
C PHE A 38 -12.73 -4.85 11.16
N ARG A 39 -13.56 -4.54 12.17
CA ARG A 39 -13.95 -5.49 13.22
C ARG A 39 -14.77 -6.66 12.66
N GLU A 40 -15.64 -6.40 11.70
CA GLU A 40 -16.52 -7.38 11.06
C GLU A 40 -15.78 -8.30 10.08
N LEU A 41 -14.60 -7.90 9.60
CA LEU A 41 -13.81 -8.70 8.67
C LEU A 41 -13.29 -10.01 9.28
N GLU A 42 -13.16 -11.03 8.43
CA GLU A 42 -12.48 -12.28 8.82
C GLU A 42 -11.00 -12.03 9.14
N ILE A 43 -10.40 -12.91 9.94
CA ILE A 43 -8.97 -12.85 10.30
C ILE A 43 -8.04 -12.71 9.07
N PRO A 44 -8.17 -13.52 7.99
CA PRO A 44 -7.34 -13.33 6.79
C PRO A 44 -7.42 -11.93 6.21
N GLU A 45 -8.62 -11.36 6.13
CA GLU A 45 -8.86 -10.03 5.56
C GLU A 45 -8.25 -8.93 6.44
N LYS A 46 -8.34 -9.08 7.76
CA LYS A 46 -7.67 -8.19 8.72
C LYS A 46 -6.15 -8.20 8.49
N ILE A 47 -5.55 -9.37 8.34
CA ILE A 47 -4.11 -9.50 8.09
C ILE A 47 -3.74 -8.89 6.73
N ILE A 48 -4.55 -9.10 5.69
CA ILE A 48 -4.35 -8.49 4.37
C ILE A 48 -4.33 -6.96 4.45
N ILE A 49 -5.26 -6.35 5.18
CA ILE A 49 -5.31 -4.89 5.35
C ILE A 49 -4.08 -4.40 6.12
N LEU A 50 -3.71 -5.05 7.22
CA LEU A 50 -2.53 -4.68 8.00
C LEU A 50 -1.23 -4.82 7.18
N LEU A 51 -1.11 -5.90 6.42
CA LEU A 51 0.01 -6.12 5.50
C LEU A 51 0.06 -5.02 4.43
N SER A 52 -1.10 -4.56 3.96
CA SER A 52 -1.20 -3.47 2.97
C SER A 52 -0.66 -2.15 3.48
N ILE A 53 -0.88 -1.82 4.76
CA ILE A 53 -0.32 -0.61 5.37
C ILE A 53 1.20 -0.67 5.37
N VAL A 54 1.77 -1.81 5.78
CA VAL A 54 3.24 -1.99 5.82
C VAL A 54 3.82 -2.05 4.41
N SER A 55 3.08 -2.61 3.44
CA SER A 55 3.54 -2.79 2.06
C SER A 55 3.73 -1.49 1.27
N VAL A 56 3.24 -0.34 1.78
CA VAL A 56 3.44 0.98 1.19
C VAL A 56 4.92 1.38 1.11
N ILE A 57 5.79 0.80 1.94
CA ILE A 57 7.23 1.08 1.89
C ILE A 57 7.93 0.42 0.69
N ILE A 58 7.40 -0.69 0.19
CA ILE A 58 8.05 -1.55 -0.81
C ILE A 58 8.28 -0.82 -2.15
N PRO A 59 7.33 -0.03 -2.68
CA PRO A 59 7.56 0.81 -3.87
C PRO A 59 8.78 1.74 -3.77
N ILE A 60 9.15 2.16 -2.56
CA ILE A 60 10.23 3.12 -2.31
C ILE A 60 11.58 2.40 -2.15
N LEU A 61 11.57 1.09 -1.87
CA LEU A 61 12.80 0.34 -1.68
C LEU A 61 13.51 0.07 -3.02
N PRO A 62 14.84 0.24 -3.07
CA PRO A 62 15.60 -0.07 -4.26
C PRO A 62 15.61 -1.58 -4.49
N ILE A 63 15.42 -1.98 -5.75
CA ILE A 63 15.35 -3.40 -6.14
C ILE A 63 16.65 -3.90 -6.76
N ALA A 64 17.49 -3.01 -7.25
CA ALA A 64 18.78 -3.33 -7.81
C ALA A 64 19.77 -2.20 -7.56
N ARG A 65 21.05 -2.51 -7.67
CA ARG A 65 22.14 -1.53 -7.63
C ARG A 65 23.23 -1.92 -8.60
N PHE A 66 23.97 -0.93 -9.10
CA PHE A 66 25.14 -1.14 -9.93
C PHE A 66 26.28 -0.23 -9.48
N TYR A 67 27.51 -0.64 -9.77
CA TYR A 67 28.72 0.07 -9.36
C TYR A 67 29.40 0.68 -10.58
N ILE A 68 29.47 2.02 -10.62
CA ILE A 68 30.11 2.78 -11.69
C ILE A 68 30.86 3.96 -11.06
N PHE A 69 32.05 4.29 -11.56
CA PHE A 69 32.88 5.41 -11.08
C PHE A 69 33.06 5.43 -9.55
N GLU A 70 33.43 4.29 -8.98
CA GLU A 70 33.70 4.15 -7.55
C GLU A 70 32.51 4.42 -6.60
N SER A 71 31.28 4.41 -7.15
CA SER A 71 30.06 4.68 -6.39
C SER A 71 28.92 3.70 -6.71
N TRP A 72 28.07 3.47 -5.71
CA TRP A 72 26.87 2.63 -5.83
C TRP A 72 25.67 3.48 -6.25
N TYR A 73 25.04 3.09 -7.35
CA TYR A 73 23.79 3.67 -7.82
C TYR A 73 22.65 2.67 -7.66
N TYR A 74 21.52 3.15 -7.17
CA TYR A 74 20.35 2.33 -6.87
C TYR A 74 19.25 2.53 -7.92
N ILE A 75 18.53 1.46 -8.20
CA ILE A 75 17.40 1.43 -9.13
C ILE A 75 16.15 1.12 -8.34
N ASN A 76 15.17 2.01 -8.46
CA ASN A 76 13.83 1.83 -7.89
C ASN A 76 13.04 0.78 -8.67
N ASN A 77 11.98 0.26 -8.06
CA ASN A 77 11.15 -0.75 -8.68
C ASN A 77 10.41 -0.19 -9.92
N PRO A 78 10.65 -0.69 -11.15
CA PRO A 78 9.91 -0.25 -12.34
C PRO A 78 8.44 -0.66 -12.28
N LEU A 79 8.08 -1.62 -11.41
CA LEU A 79 6.70 -2.05 -11.18
C LEU A 79 6.05 -1.41 -9.94
N ALA A 80 6.67 -0.37 -9.37
CA ALA A 80 6.18 0.30 -8.16
C ALA A 80 4.70 0.73 -8.27
N VAL A 81 4.34 1.38 -9.38
CA VAL A 81 2.98 1.89 -9.60
C VAL A 81 1.96 0.75 -9.69
N TYR A 82 2.31 -0.34 -10.39
CA TYR A 82 1.45 -1.53 -10.49
C TYR A 82 1.24 -2.18 -9.12
N PHE A 83 2.29 -2.23 -8.28
CA PHE A 83 2.16 -2.77 -6.93
C PHE A 83 1.22 -1.94 -6.05
N ILE A 84 1.36 -0.62 -6.10
CA ILE A 84 0.46 0.31 -5.39
C ILE A 84 -0.98 0.09 -5.85
N GLY A 85 -1.19 -0.02 -7.17
CA GLY A 85 -2.50 -0.32 -7.74
C GLY A 85 -3.08 -1.64 -7.24
N VAL A 86 -2.26 -2.70 -7.20
CA VAL A 86 -2.65 -4.01 -6.66
C VAL A 86 -3.01 -3.92 -5.17
N ILE A 87 -2.24 -3.22 -4.35
CA ILE A 87 -2.54 -3.01 -2.93
C ILE A 87 -3.88 -2.30 -2.75
N ILE A 88 -4.09 -1.19 -3.46
CA ILE A 88 -5.34 -0.42 -3.38
C ILE A 88 -6.53 -1.31 -3.77
N LEU A 89 -6.40 -2.05 -4.88
CA LEU A 89 -7.43 -2.98 -5.34
C LEU A 89 -7.72 -4.05 -4.27
N ILE A 90 -6.69 -4.66 -3.69
CA ILE A 90 -6.83 -5.68 -2.65
C ILE A 90 -7.53 -5.12 -1.41
N VAL A 91 -7.16 -3.92 -0.93
CA VAL A 91 -7.77 -3.30 0.24
C VAL A 91 -9.27 -3.03 0.00
N ILE A 92 -9.61 -2.41 -1.14
CA ILE A 92 -11.02 -2.14 -1.50
C ILE A 92 -11.80 -3.45 -1.63
N ALA A 93 -11.21 -4.45 -2.29
CA ALA A 93 -11.83 -5.74 -2.50
C ALA A 93 -11.95 -6.57 -1.20
N SER A 94 -11.15 -6.29 -0.17
CA SER A 94 -11.25 -6.95 1.15
C SER A 94 -12.54 -6.59 1.89
N ILE A 95 -13.17 -5.46 1.53
CA ILE A 95 -14.48 -5.07 2.06
C ILE A 95 -15.58 -5.98 1.49
N ILE A 96 -15.39 -6.54 0.30
CA ILE A 96 -16.40 -7.33 -0.41
C ILE A 96 -15.97 -8.80 -0.43
N GLN A 97 -16.41 -9.55 0.60
CA GLN A 97 -16.06 -10.95 0.85
C GLN A 97 -16.80 -11.96 -0.05
N LYS A 98 -16.79 -11.74 -1.37
CA LYS A 98 -17.39 -12.64 -2.36
C LYS A 98 -16.32 -13.53 -2.99
N PRO A 99 -16.56 -14.83 -3.22
CA PRO A 99 -15.52 -15.76 -3.66
C PRO A 99 -14.90 -15.36 -5.01
N TRP A 100 -15.69 -14.85 -5.96
CA TRP A 100 -15.16 -14.36 -7.24
C TRP A 100 -14.28 -13.11 -7.11
N ILE A 101 -14.51 -12.28 -6.09
CA ILE A 101 -13.65 -11.12 -5.79
C ILE A 101 -12.32 -11.60 -5.22
N VAL A 102 -12.34 -12.61 -4.35
CA VAL A 102 -11.10 -13.19 -3.82
C VAL A 102 -10.29 -13.88 -4.92
N ILE A 103 -10.94 -14.57 -5.86
CA ILE A 103 -10.27 -15.11 -7.06
C ILE A 103 -9.65 -13.99 -7.88
N ALA A 104 -10.38 -12.89 -8.13
CA ALA A 104 -9.83 -11.76 -8.89
C ALA A 104 -8.60 -11.13 -8.20
N ARG A 105 -8.64 -10.98 -6.86
CA ARG A 105 -7.48 -10.53 -6.07
C ARG A 105 -6.28 -11.48 -6.21
N LEU A 106 -6.52 -12.78 -6.10
CA LEU A 106 -5.50 -13.81 -6.23
C LEU A 106 -4.85 -13.76 -7.62
N ILE A 107 -5.65 -13.62 -8.68
CA ILE A 107 -5.14 -13.47 -10.05
C ILE A 107 -4.29 -12.20 -10.17
N ALA A 108 -4.74 -11.07 -9.64
CA ALA A 108 -4.01 -9.81 -9.71
C ALA A 108 -2.63 -9.89 -9.03
N ILE A 109 -2.56 -10.46 -7.82
CA ILE A 109 -1.28 -10.60 -7.12
C ILE A 109 -0.36 -11.65 -7.76
N ILE A 110 -0.90 -12.76 -8.28
CA ILE A 110 -0.11 -13.75 -9.03
C ILE A 110 0.45 -13.15 -10.31
N PHE A 111 -0.36 -12.40 -11.06
CA PHE A 111 0.08 -11.71 -12.26
C PHE A 111 1.23 -10.75 -11.95
N TYR A 112 1.10 -9.94 -10.89
CA TYR A 112 2.16 -9.08 -10.42
C TYR A 112 3.43 -9.85 -10.03
N PHE A 113 3.28 -10.95 -9.30
CA PHE A 113 4.38 -11.80 -8.86
C PHE A 113 5.17 -12.40 -10.03
N ILE A 114 4.47 -12.86 -11.07
CA ILE A 114 5.09 -13.36 -12.32
C ILE A 114 5.95 -12.26 -12.95
N TRP A 115 5.45 -11.02 -12.99
CA TRP A 115 6.21 -9.89 -13.55
C TRP A 115 7.47 -9.55 -12.76
N ILE A 116 7.43 -9.63 -11.42
CA ILE A 116 8.63 -9.46 -10.58
C ILE A 116 9.71 -10.47 -10.94
N ILE A 117 9.34 -11.73 -11.15
CA ILE A 117 10.28 -12.79 -11.48
C ILE A 117 10.80 -12.63 -12.91
N TYR A 118 9.93 -12.23 -13.84
CA TYR A 118 10.26 -12.07 -15.24
C TYR A 118 11.29 -10.95 -15.49
N LEU A 119 11.21 -9.82 -14.76
CA LEU A 119 12.10 -8.67 -14.94
C LEU A 119 13.61 -8.99 -14.89
N PRO A 120 14.14 -9.63 -13.82
CA PRO A 120 15.56 -9.97 -13.76
C PRO A 120 15.94 -11.02 -14.81
N ILE A 121 15.08 -12.01 -15.06
CA ILE A 121 15.32 -13.08 -16.06
C ILE A 121 15.45 -12.47 -17.46
N GLY A 122 14.56 -11.52 -17.81
CA GLY A 122 14.57 -10.82 -19.07
C GLY A 122 15.65 -9.74 -19.20
N ASN A 123 16.48 -9.52 -18.18
CA ASN A 123 17.41 -8.37 -18.09
C ASN A 123 16.71 -7.01 -18.32
N LEU A 124 15.48 -6.87 -17.82
CA LEU A 124 14.63 -5.70 -18.04
C LEU A 124 14.69 -4.68 -16.89
N ILE A 125 15.38 -4.99 -15.79
CA ILE A 125 15.53 -4.08 -14.63
C ILE A 125 16.38 -2.86 -15.02
N THR A 126 17.50 -3.08 -15.71
CA THR A 126 18.38 -2.02 -16.20
C THR A 126 19.25 -2.50 -17.35
N LYS A 127 19.66 -1.56 -18.20
CA LYS A 127 20.67 -1.81 -19.23
C LYS A 127 22.10 -1.75 -18.68
N ALA A 128 22.30 -1.13 -17.51
CA ALA A 128 23.61 -1.05 -16.87
C ALA A 128 24.00 -2.41 -16.29
N LYS A 129 25.04 -3.02 -16.84
CA LYS A 129 25.61 -4.30 -16.39
C LYS A 129 27.05 -4.10 -15.93
N PRO A 130 27.53 -4.84 -14.91
CA PRO A 130 26.78 -5.75 -14.04
C PRO A 130 25.91 -5.00 -13.02
N TYR A 131 24.81 -5.62 -12.59
CA TYR A 131 23.99 -5.12 -11.48
C TYR A 131 23.70 -6.26 -10.50
N GLU A 132 23.49 -5.90 -9.24
CA GLU A 132 23.10 -6.81 -8.17
C GLU A 132 21.66 -6.54 -7.76
N LEU A 133 20.93 -7.59 -7.37
CA LEU A 133 19.62 -7.45 -6.77
C LEU A 133 19.77 -6.95 -5.32
N ALA A 134 18.96 -5.96 -4.95
CA ALA A 134 18.96 -5.36 -3.62
C ALA A 134 17.82 -5.92 -2.76
N TYR A 135 17.84 -5.59 -1.47
CA TYR A 135 16.86 -6.08 -0.49
C TYR A 135 15.40 -5.81 -0.88
N GLY A 136 15.11 -4.69 -1.53
CA GLY A 136 13.75 -4.36 -1.96
C GLY A 136 13.15 -5.39 -2.91
N TYR A 137 13.98 -6.05 -3.74
CA TYR A 137 13.52 -7.13 -4.62
C TYR A 137 13.00 -8.33 -3.82
N TYR A 138 13.79 -8.80 -2.86
CA TYR A 138 13.43 -9.96 -2.04
C TYR A 138 12.24 -9.69 -1.13
N ILE A 139 12.15 -8.50 -0.54
CA ILE A 139 11.00 -8.10 0.27
C ILE A 139 9.72 -8.14 -0.57
N ASN A 140 9.79 -7.69 -1.82
CA ASN A 140 8.64 -7.68 -2.71
C ASN A 140 8.15 -9.10 -3.07
N ILE A 141 9.09 -10.03 -3.30
CA ILE A 141 8.78 -11.46 -3.47
C ILE A 141 8.07 -12.02 -2.24
N VAL A 142 8.67 -11.83 -1.06
CA VAL A 142 8.13 -12.38 0.21
C VAL A 142 6.72 -11.87 0.46
N VAL A 143 6.51 -10.56 0.30
CA VAL A 143 5.21 -9.94 0.55
C VAL A 143 4.17 -10.44 -0.46
N SER A 144 4.54 -10.57 -1.73
CA SER A 144 3.66 -11.13 -2.75
C SER A 144 3.25 -12.58 -2.43
N ILE A 145 4.18 -13.41 -1.94
CA ILE A 145 3.90 -14.79 -1.51
C ILE A 145 2.94 -14.79 -0.31
N ILE A 146 3.15 -13.92 0.68
CA ILE A 146 2.25 -13.80 1.83
C ILE A 146 0.84 -13.41 1.39
N TYR A 147 0.69 -12.44 0.47
CA TYR A 147 -0.62 -12.09 -0.09
C TYR A 147 -1.28 -13.25 -0.83
N ILE A 148 -0.54 -13.98 -1.65
CA ILE A 148 -1.05 -15.17 -2.35
C ILE A 148 -1.56 -16.19 -1.33
N GLY A 149 -0.77 -16.47 -0.28
CA GLY A 149 -1.14 -17.38 0.79
C GLY A 149 -2.40 -16.93 1.55
N LEU A 150 -2.50 -15.65 1.90
CA LEU A 150 -3.66 -15.10 2.60
C LEU A 150 -4.92 -15.10 1.73
N CYS A 151 -4.82 -14.74 0.45
CA CYS A 151 -5.93 -14.82 -0.50
C CYS A 151 -6.39 -16.27 -0.70
N GLY A 152 -5.43 -17.20 -0.80
CA GLY A 152 -5.72 -18.63 -0.86
C GLY A 152 -6.43 -19.13 0.40
N PHE A 153 -5.93 -18.76 1.57
CA PHE A 153 -6.54 -19.11 2.85
C PHE A 153 -7.96 -18.54 3.00
N SER A 154 -8.15 -17.26 2.63
CA SER A 154 -9.46 -16.61 2.56
C SER A 154 -10.47 -17.37 1.68
N LEU A 155 -10.04 -17.86 0.51
CA LEU A 155 -10.90 -18.70 -0.33
C LEU A 155 -11.34 -20.00 0.33
N PHE A 156 -10.47 -20.61 1.14
CA PHE A 156 -10.79 -21.84 1.87
C PHE A 156 -11.72 -21.59 3.06
N THR A 157 -11.57 -20.45 3.76
CA THR A 157 -12.44 -20.11 4.91
C THR A 157 -13.84 -19.73 4.48
N MET A 158 -14.00 -19.08 3.31
CA MET A 158 -15.30 -18.66 2.77
C MET A 158 -16.22 -19.80 2.29
N ARG A 159 -15.73 -21.04 2.18
CA ARG A 159 -16.54 -22.20 1.74
C ARG A 159 -17.30 -22.89 2.90
N ARG A 160 -17.46 -22.23 4.04
CA ARG A 160 -18.31 -22.64 5.16
C ARG A 160 -19.41 -21.61 5.39
#